data_AF-A0AAD8CD50-F1
#
_entry.id   AF-A0AAD8CD50-F1
#
_cell.length_a   1.000
_cell.length_b   1.000
_cell.length_c   1.000
_cell.angle_alpha   90.00
_cell.angle_beta   90.00
_cell.angle_gamma   90.00
#
_symmetry.space_group_name_H-M   'P 1'
#
loop_
_entity.id
_entity.type
_entity.pdbx_description
1 polymer ?
#
loop_
_entity_poly.entity_id
_entity_poly.type
_entity_poly.pdbx_seq_one_letter_code
_entity_poly.pdbx_strand_id
1 'polypeptide(L)'
;MTLRLCVLYSLLVVALGSSVIQHKRNLYQSLCTELSFVCGDNRCILKNFVCDLDEDCEDGSDELNCPNDCSGANQFKCDNGKCLGKSWTCNRHNDCGDNSDESHNTCYAASYFG
;
A
#
# COMPACT_ATOMS: atom_id res chain seq x y z
N MET A 1 -1.16 31.82 -41.95
CA MET A 1 -0.39 32.50 -40.90
C MET A 1 -0.72 32.01 -39.49
N THR A 2 -1.15 30.75 -39.31
CA THR A 2 -1.81 30.31 -38.06
C THR A 2 -1.29 29.01 -37.46
N LEU A 3 -0.50 28.20 -38.17
CA LEU A 3 0.12 27.00 -37.58
C LEU A 3 1.37 27.32 -36.75
N ARG A 4 2.26 28.22 -37.21
CA ARG A 4 3.50 28.56 -36.48
C ARG A 4 3.25 29.24 -35.13
N LEU A 5 2.23 30.11 -35.04
CA LEU A 5 1.85 30.72 -33.76
C LEU A 5 1.22 29.69 -32.79
N CYS A 6 0.49 28.70 -33.30
CA CYS A 6 -0.14 27.67 -32.48
C CYS A 6 0.89 26.74 -31.85
N VAL A 7 1.90 26.30 -32.62
CA VAL A 7 3.00 25.46 -32.09
C VAL A 7 3.87 26.24 -31.09
N LEU A 8 4.10 27.54 -31.31
CA LEU A 8 4.79 28.40 -30.35
C LEU A 8 3.97 28.62 -29.07
N TYR A 9 2.65 28.78 -29.17
CA TYR A 9 1.75 28.86 -28.02
C TYR A 9 1.71 27.55 -27.23
N SER A 10 1.65 26.40 -27.93
CA SER A 10 1.75 25.06 -27.34
C SER A 10 3.10 24.81 -26.66
N LEU A 11 4.21 25.28 -27.24
CA LEU A 11 5.52 25.19 -26.60
C LEU A 11 5.66 26.16 -25.41
N LEU A 12 5.01 27.32 -25.45
CA LEU A 12 4.98 28.27 -24.33
C LEU A 12 4.19 27.72 -23.13
N VAL A 13 3.04 27.07 -23.35
CA VAL A 13 2.29 26.43 -22.26
C VAL A 13 3.03 25.24 -21.66
N VAL A 14 3.82 24.52 -22.45
CA VAL A 14 4.70 23.45 -21.95
C VAL A 14 5.89 24.02 -21.15
N ALA A 15 6.49 25.12 -21.62
CA ALA A 15 7.60 25.78 -20.93
C ALA A 15 7.18 26.43 -19.59
N LEU A 16 5.95 26.95 -19.49
CA LEU A 16 5.42 27.56 -18.26
C LEU A 16 4.73 26.55 -17.33
N GLY A 17 4.32 25.39 -17.84
CA GLY A 17 3.72 24.31 -17.05
C GLY A 17 4.73 23.49 -16.22
N SER A 18 6.03 23.75 -16.37
CA SER A 18 7.08 22.98 -15.69
C SER A 18 7.25 23.33 -14.20
N SER A 19 6.51 24.31 -13.67
CA SER A 19 6.68 24.76 -12.27
C SER A 19 5.60 24.27 -11.29
N VAL A 20 4.63 23.44 -11.69
CA VAL A 20 3.53 22.98 -10.80
C VAL A 20 3.41 21.44 -10.71
N ILE A 21 4.33 20.66 -11.28
CA ILE A 21 4.27 19.16 -11.22
C ILE A 21 5.51 18.55 -10.55
N GLN A 22 6.31 19.31 -9.81
CA GLN A 22 7.49 18.76 -9.12
C GLN A 22 7.45 18.87 -7.60
N HIS A 23 6.40 19.47 -7.00
CA HIS A 23 6.28 19.57 -5.55
C HIS A 23 5.41 18.50 -4.87
N LYS A 24 4.86 17.54 -5.63
CA LYS A 24 4.39 16.23 -5.11
C LYS A 24 5.39 15.09 -5.38
N ARG A 25 6.59 15.41 -5.88
CA ARG A 25 7.68 14.43 -6.12
C ARG A 25 8.84 14.62 -5.13
N ASN A 26 8.53 15.04 -3.90
CA ASN A 26 9.55 15.40 -2.92
C ASN A 26 9.21 14.96 -1.48
N LEU A 27 8.49 13.84 -1.36
CA LEU A 27 8.30 13.07 -0.11
C LEU A 27 8.49 11.55 -0.31
N TYR A 28 8.78 11.08 -1.53
CA TYR A 28 8.74 9.66 -1.89
C TYR A 28 9.99 9.18 -2.67
N GLN A 29 11.07 9.96 -2.74
CA GLN A 29 12.19 9.61 -3.64
C GLN A 29 13.60 9.69 -3.04
N SER A 30 13.78 9.85 -1.73
CA SER A 30 15.15 9.93 -1.18
C SER A 30 15.39 9.31 0.19
N LEU A 31 14.40 8.64 0.79
CA LEU A 31 14.67 7.94 2.03
C LEU A 31 13.76 6.72 2.04
N CYS A 32 14.32 5.57 1.67
CA CYS A 32 13.78 4.34 2.20
C CYS A 32 14.02 4.44 3.72
N THR A 33 13.04 4.99 4.42
CA THR A 33 13.05 5.23 5.87
C THR A 33 12.84 3.91 6.61
N GLU A 34 13.00 3.90 7.93
CA GLU A 34 12.65 2.76 8.80
C GLU A 34 11.21 2.23 8.61
N LEU A 35 10.31 3.01 7.99
CA LEU A 35 8.92 2.64 7.70
C LEU A 35 8.70 2.11 6.27
N SER A 36 9.75 1.94 5.49
CA SER A 36 9.68 1.49 4.08
C SER A 36 10.22 0.07 3.89
N PHE A 37 9.77 -0.57 2.82
CA PHE A 37 10.23 -1.87 2.34
C PHE A 37 10.86 -1.69 0.96
N VAL A 38 11.96 -2.40 0.72
CA VAL A 38 12.68 -2.37 -0.55
C VAL A 38 12.21 -3.55 -1.38
N CYS A 39 11.54 -3.24 -2.49
CA CYS A 39 11.12 -4.19 -3.51
C CYS A 39 12.34 -4.87 -4.17
N GLY A 40 12.15 -6.01 -4.82
CA GLY A 40 13.18 -6.71 -5.61
C GLY A 40 13.67 -5.92 -6.82
N ASP A 41 12.85 -5.00 -7.33
CA ASP A 41 13.17 -4.01 -8.38
C ASP A 41 13.94 -2.77 -7.85
N ASN A 42 14.30 -2.74 -6.56
CA ASN A 42 14.91 -1.63 -5.82
C ASN A 42 14.03 -0.37 -5.64
N ARG A 43 12.72 -0.47 -5.83
CA ARG A 43 11.79 0.59 -5.43
C ARG A 43 11.47 0.49 -3.94
N CYS A 44 10.97 1.57 -3.35
CA CYS A 44 10.64 1.63 -1.94
C CYS A 44 9.18 1.95 -1.73
N ILE A 45 8.45 1.03 -1.13
CA ILE A 45 7.04 1.21 -0.74
C ILE A 45 6.94 1.33 0.77
N LEU A 46 5.78 1.71 1.28
CA LEU A 46 5.56 1.74 2.72
C LEU A 46 5.40 0.30 3.24
N LYS A 47 5.84 0.03 4.48
CA LYS A 47 5.68 -1.29 5.10
C LYS A 47 4.21 -1.75 5.23
N ASN A 48 3.25 -0.82 5.19
CA ASN A 48 1.82 -1.15 5.21
C ASN A 48 1.28 -1.59 3.85
N PHE A 49 2.08 -1.46 2.78
CA PHE A 49 1.82 -1.93 1.43
C PHE A 49 2.59 -3.23 1.14
N VAL A 50 3.15 -3.84 2.18
CA VAL A 50 3.76 -5.17 2.06
C VAL A 50 2.74 -6.16 2.57
N CYS A 51 2.36 -7.13 1.74
CA CYS A 51 1.38 -8.15 2.06
C CYS A 51 -0.02 -7.57 2.29
N ASP A 52 -0.41 -6.60 1.47
CA ASP A 52 -1.73 -5.96 1.54
C ASP A 52 -2.68 -6.38 0.41
N LEU A 53 -2.25 -7.34 -0.43
CA LEU A 53 -2.97 -7.94 -1.57
C LEU A 53 -3.00 -7.07 -2.82
N ASP A 54 -2.35 -5.90 -2.79
CA ASP A 54 -2.14 -5.07 -3.97
C ASP A 54 -0.67 -5.16 -4.41
N GLU A 55 -0.43 -5.25 -5.71
CA GLU A 55 0.93 -5.23 -6.26
C GLU A 55 1.42 -3.78 -6.35
N ASP A 56 2.11 -3.30 -5.31
CA ASP A 56 2.74 -1.97 -5.28
C ASP A 56 4.18 -2.00 -5.81
N CYS A 57 4.89 -3.14 -5.71
CA CYS A 57 6.16 -3.36 -6.40
C CYS A 57 5.94 -3.72 -7.89
N GLU A 58 6.86 -3.34 -8.80
CA GLU A 58 6.69 -3.59 -10.25
C GLU A 58 6.86 -5.07 -10.57
N ASP A 59 7.61 -5.73 -9.70
CA ASP A 59 7.90 -7.15 -9.71
C ASP A 59 6.99 -7.95 -8.76
N GLY A 60 6.03 -7.31 -8.08
CA GLY A 60 5.12 -7.93 -7.09
C GLY A 60 5.85 -8.53 -5.87
N SER A 61 7.08 -8.11 -5.61
CA SER A 61 7.94 -8.67 -4.55
C SER A 61 7.43 -8.40 -3.12
N ASP A 62 6.62 -7.37 -2.95
CA ASP A 62 5.85 -7.05 -1.76
C ASP A 62 4.83 -8.12 -1.38
N GLU A 63 4.29 -8.85 -2.36
CA GLU A 63 3.25 -9.87 -2.14
C GLU A 63 3.78 -11.32 -2.21
N LEU A 64 5.05 -11.52 -2.58
CA LEU A 64 5.61 -12.86 -2.88
C LEU A 64 6.13 -13.64 -1.66
N ASN A 65 6.63 -12.98 -0.62
CA ASN A 65 7.24 -13.62 0.56
C ASN A 65 6.65 -13.12 1.88
N CYS A 66 5.32 -13.04 1.90
CA CYS A 66 4.61 -12.65 3.09
C CYS A 66 4.87 -13.66 4.23
N PRO A 67 5.36 -13.20 5.40
CA PRO A 67 5.55 -14.08 6.53
C PRO A 67 4.20 -14.69 6.90
N ASN A 68 4.06 -15.98 6.61
CA ASN A 68 2.94 -16.81 7.06
C ASN A 68 2.85 -16.91 8.59
N ASP A 69 3.90 -16.45 9.27
CA ASP A 69 4.07 -16.40 10.71
C ASP A 69 3.43 -15.13 11.26
N CYS A 70 2.10 -15.11 11.33
CA CYS A 70 1.39 -14.26 12.27
C CYS A 70 1.60 -14.78 13.72
N SER A 71 2.86 -15.06 14.09
CA SER A 71 3.27 -15.80 15.30
C SER A 71 3.35 -14.89 16.53
N GLY A 72 3.00 -13.61 16.40
CA GLY A 72 2.78 -12.74 17.53
C GLY A 72 1.55 -13.18 18.34
N ALA A 73 1.68 -13.28 19.66
CA ALA A 73 0.56 -13.65 20.55
C ALA A 73 -0.71 -12.77 20.38
N ASN A 74 -0.52 -11.54 19.86
CA ASN A 74 -1.55 -10.56 19.56
C ASN A 74 -1.79 -10.35 18.05
N GLN A 75 -1.43 -11.31 17.21
CA GLN A 75 -1.69 -11.28 15.77
C GLN A 75 -2.79 -12.29 15.39
N PHE A 76 -3.51 -11.95 14.33
CA PHE A 76 -4.55 -12.74 13.68
C PHE A 76 -4.18 -12.92 12.21
N LYS A 77 -4.34 -14.13 11.69
CA LYS A 77 -4.09 -14.46 10.29
C LYS A 77 -5.43 -14.50 9.55
N CYS A 78 -5.58 -13.65 8.56
CA CYS A 78 -6.68 -13.67 7.61
C CYS A 78 -6.61 -14.91 6.71
N ASP A 79 -7.74 -15.33 6.13
CA ASP A 79 -7.77 -16.50 5.25
C ASP A 79 -6.98 -16.26 3.95
N ASN A 80 -6.90 -15.00 3.50
CA ASN A 80 -6.03 -14.54 2.42
C ASN A 80 -4.54 -14.46 2.78
N GLY A 81 -4.15 -14.76 4.02
CA GLY A 81 -2.75 -14.77 4.46
C GLY A 81 -2.25 -13.45 5.06
N LYS A 82 -3.04 -12.37 5.03
CA LYS A 82 -2.72 -11.09 5.69
C LYS A 82 -2.63 -11.27 7.21
N CYS A 83 -1.68 -10.60 7.84
CA CYS A 83 -1.57 -10.58 9.31
C CYS A 83 -2.09 -9.26 9.86
N LEU A 84 -3.06 -9.35 10.76
CA LEU A 84 -3.60 -8.20 11.50
C LEU A 84 -3.27 -8.33 12.98
N GLY A 85 -3.40 -7.23 13.73
CA GLY A 85 -3.45 -7.34 15.19
C GLY A 85 -4.80 -7.90 15.62
N LYS A 86 -4.87 -8.68 16.70
CA LYS A 86 -6.13 -9.15 17.28
C LYS A 86 -7.10 -8.01 17.64
N SER A 87 -6.60 -6.81 17.91
CA SER A 87 -7.45 -5.63 18.14
C SER A 87 -8.25 -5.20 16.90
N TRP A 88 -7.88 -5.69 15.72
CA TRP A 88 -8.54 -5.43 14.44
C TRP A 88 -9.50 -6.56 14.05
N THR A 89 -9.59 -7.65 14.82
CA THR A 89 -10.64 -8.63 14.60
C THR A 89 -11.92 -8.16 15.25
N CYS A 90 -13.04 -8.23 14.53
CA CYS A 90 -14.38 -7.95 15.06
C CYS A 90 -14.59 -6.50 15.53
N ASN A 91 -13.94 -5.57 14.84
CA ASN A 91 -14.07 -4.14 15.03
C ASN A 91 -15.12 -3.50 14.09
N ARG A 92 -15.80 -4.29 13.26
CA ARG A 92 -16.75 -3.89 12.20
C ARG A 92 -16.10 -3.26 10.96
N HIS A 93 -14.81 -3.46 10.76
CA HIS A 93 -14.08 -3.04 9.58
C HIS A 93 -13.47 -4.25 8.89
N ASN A 94 -13.51 -4.29 7.56
CA ASN A 94 -12.83 -5.34 6.81
C ASN A 94 -11.36 -4.96 6.66
N ASP A 95 -10.58 -5.21 7.70
CA ASP A 95 -9.14 -4.98 7.70
C ASP A 95 -8.41 -6.07 6.90
N CYS A 96 -8.98 -7.27 6.79
CA CYS A 96 -8.35 -8.34 6.02
C CYS A 96 -8.45 -8.12 4.50
N GLY A 97 -9.49 -7.45 4.01
CA GLY A 97 -9.82 -7.36 2.58
C GLY A 97 -10.74 -8.50 2.10
N ASP A 98 -10.66 -9.68 2.70
CA ASP A 98 -11.51 -10.85 2.44
C ASP A 98 -12.65 -11.04 3.48
N ASN A 99 -12.75 -10.13 4.47
CA ASN A 99 -13.70 -10.15 5.58
C ASN A 99 -13.54 -11.34 6.55
N SER A 100 -12.34 -11.95 6.59
CA SER A 100 -12.02 -13.07 7.50
C SER A 100 -11.91 -12.63 8.97
N ASP A 101 -11.47 -11.40 9.21
CA ASP A 101 -11.41 -10.74 10.52
C ASP A 101 -12.79 -10.43 11.12
N GLU A 102 -13.78 -10.19 10.27
CA GLU A 102 -15.17 -9.90 10.63
C GLU A 102 -16.09 -11.11 10.45
N SER A 103 -15.52 -12.29 10.19
CA SER A 103 -16.30 -13.49 9.97
C SER A 103 -17.01 -13.92 11.27
N HIS A 104 -18.20 -14.50 11.13
CA HIS A 104 -18.96 -15.01 12.27
C HIS A 104 -18.14 -15.98 13.13
N ASN A 105 -17.33 -16.84 12.49
CA ASN A 105 -16.48 -17.80 13.19
C ASN A 105 -15.35 -17.12 13.97
N THR A 106 -14.73 -16.09 13.39
CA THR A 106 -13.68 -15.29 14.02
C THR A 106 -14.22 -14.53 15.24
N CYS A 107 -15.39 -13.90 15.11
CA CYS A 107 -16.00 -13.11 16.18
C CYS A 107 -16.66 -13.93 17.28
N TYR A 108 -17.15 -15.12 16.96
CA TYR A 108 -17.54 -16.07 17.99
C TYR A 108 -16.32 -16.53 18.79
N ALA A 109 -15.20 -16.86 18.14
CA ALA A 109 -13.99 -17.31 18.83
C ALA A 109 -13.41 -16.23 19.78
N ALA A 110 -13.48 -14.95 19.39
CA ALA A 110 -13.08 -13.83 20.23
C ALA A 110 -13.96 -13.64 21.48
N SER A 111 -15.19 -14.17 21.48
CA SER A 111 -16.18 -14.03 22.56
C SER A 111 -16.02 -15.05 23.70
N TYR A 112 -15.21 -16.10 23.51
CA TYR A 112 -15.03 -17.20 24.49
C TYR A 112 -13.77 -17.08 25.37
N PHE A 113 -13.00 -15.99 25.23
CA PHE A 113 -11.85 -15.68 26.07
C PHE A 113 -12.10 -14.44 26.96
N GLY A 114 -13.33 -14.33 27.47
CA GLY A 114 -13.72 -13.40 28.54
C GLY A 114 -13.59 -14.05 29.91
#